data_AF-A0A239FZ50-F1
#
_entry.id   AF-A0A239FZ50-F1
#
_cell.length_a   1.000
_cell.length_b   1.000
_cell.length_c   1.000
_cell.angle_alpha   90.00
_cell.angle_beta   90.00
_cell.angle_gamma   90.00
#
_symmetry.space_group_name_H-M   'P 1'
#
loop_
_entity.id
_entity.type
_entity.pdbx_description
1 polymer ?
#
loop_
_entity_poly.entity_id
_entity_poly.type
_entity_poly.pdbx_seq_one_letter_code
_entity_poly.pdbx_strand_id
1 'polypeptide(L)'
;MGMVAKIGGVAMVALWLSGTAMAAEPLRVQRQDAQTVVIERDDAAAASFWLSKDTQLDDGDSAVARASTARRLTASVPAGERLFVIMQRGDGAPLVAAERVLPLERAATSAISAATRRATARLCGGARRSVRVRCRC
;
A
#
# COMPACT_ATOMS: atom_id res chain seq x y z
N MET A 1 43.23 47.27 30.86
CA MET A 1 42.66 46.44 31.96
C MET A 1 41.19 46.22 31.63
N GLY A 2 40.60 45.04 31.46
CA GLY A 2 40.97 43.70 31.88
C GLY A 2 39.72 43.09 32.52
N MET A 3 38.98 42.27 31.78
CA MET A 3 38.20 41.15 32.35
C MET A 3 37.72 40.24 31.22
N VAL A 4 38.48 39.16 31.05
CA VAL A 4 38.12 37.99 30.26
C VAL A 4 37.24 37.12 31.15
N ALA A 5 35.95 37.03 30.86
CA ALA A 5 35.06 36.08 31.51
C ALA A 5 35.23 34.70 30.85
N LYS A 6 36.00 33.82 31.50
CA LYS A 6 36.02 32.38 31.27
C LYS A 6 34.84 31.74 31.98
N ILE A 7 33.86 31.24 31.23
CA ILE A 7 32.87 30.26 31.70
C ILE A 7 32.76 29.29 30.51
N GLY A 8 33.38 28.12 30.56
CA GLY A 8 33.03 27.06 31.49
C GLY A 8 32.09 26.13 30.74
N GLY A 9 32.65 25.16 30.04
CA GLY A 9 31.90 24.22 29.20
C GLY A 9 30.85 23.46 30.01
N VAL A 10 29.62 23.48 29.52
CA VAL A 10 28.60 22.49 29.85
C VAL A 10 28.08 21.98 28.51
N ALA A 11 28.50 20.77 28.17
CA ALA A 11 27.93 20.00 27.07
C ALA A 11 26.48 19.67 27.43
N MET A 12 25.53 20.29 26.75
CA MET A 12 24.14 19.86 26.81
C MET A 12 23.82 19.22 25.45
N VAL A 13 24.07 17.91 25.40
CA VAL A 13 23.61 17.03 24.33
C VAL A 13 22.09 16.97 24.43
N ALA A 14 21.40 17.87 23.75
CA ALA A 14 19.98 17.77 23.48
C ALA A 14 19.77 16.83 22.27
N LEU A 15 20.05 15.55 22.47
CA LEU A 15 19.59 14.50 21.59
C LEU A 15 18.47 13.76 22.31
N TRP A 16 17.51 13.26 21.53
CA TRP A 16 16.38 12.43 21.93
C TRP A 16 15.14 13.18 22.39
N LEU A 17 14.31 13.54 21.41
CA LEU A 17 12.90 13.13 21.34
C LEU A 17 12.32 13.57 19.98
N SER A 18 12.95 13.11 18.89
CA SER A 18 12.26 13.01 17.60
C SER A 18 11.29 11.82 17.70
N GLY A 19 10.30 11.93 18.59
CA GLY A 19 9.17 11.02 18.60
C GLY A 19 8.59 11.08 17.21
N THR A 20 8.65 9.96 16.48
CA THR A 20 8.00 9.83 15.19
C THR A 20 6.53 10.10 15.46
N ALA A 21 6.05 11.30 15.11
CA ALA A 21 4.64 11.58 15.05
C ALA A 21 4.09 10.62 14.00
N MET A 22 3.58 9.47 14.45
CA MET A 22 2.76 8.58 13.66
C MET A 22 1.44 9.33 13.50
N ALA A 23 1.44 10.36 12.64
CA ALA A 23 0.24 11.07 12.27
C ALA A 23 -0.67 10.03 11.61
N ALA A 24 -1.73 9.65 12.34
CA ALA A 24 -2.78 8.82 11.77
C ALA A 24 -3.35 9.57 10.57
N GLU A 25 -3.24 8.97 9.37
CA GLU A 25 -3.75 9.60 8.16
C GLU A 25 -5.28 9.68 8.27
N PRO A 26 -5.87 10.89 8.24
CA PRO A 26 -7.29 11.08 8.49
C PRO A 26 -8.18 10.45 7.40
N LEU A 27 -7.62 10.21 6.22
CA LEU A 27 -8.26 9.58 5.07
C LEU A 27 -7.27 8.60 4.42
N ARG A 28 -7.71 7.37 4.16
CA ARG A 28 -6.92 6.29 3.57
C ARG A 28 -7.68 5.65 2.43
N VAL A 29 -6.97 5.33 1.35
CA VAL A 29 -7.53 4.65 0.18
C VAL A 29 -6.67 3.43 -0.13
N GLN A 30 -7.30 2.26 -0.11
CA GLN A 30 -6.63 0.99 -0.33
C GLN A 30 -7.34 0.22 -1.43
N ARG A 31 -6.59 -0.33 -2.37
CA ARG A 31 -7.16 -1.22 -3.39
C ARG A 31 -7.46 -2.59 -2.79
N GLN A 32 -8.71 -3.03 -2.92
CA GLN A 32 -9.14 -4.36 -2.47
C GLN A 32 -8.97 -5.39 -3.60
N ASP A 33 -9.26 -5.01 -4.84
CA ASP A 33 -9.14 -5.86 -6.02
C ASP A 33 -8.93 -5.01 -7.30
N ALA A 34 -8.93 -5.67 -8.47
CA ALA A 34 -8.68 -5.03 -9.75
C ALA A 34 -9.66 -3.89 -10.10
N GLN A 35 -10.84 -3.84 -9.49
CA GLN A 35 -11.87 -2.85 -9.82
C GLN A 35 -12.41 -2.11 -8.61
N THR A 36 -11.96 -2.43 -7.39
CA THR A 36 -12.53 -1.89 -6.15
C THR A 36 -11.47 -1.30 -5.25
N VAL A 37 -11.75 -0.09 -4.76
CA VAL A 37 -11.00 0.54 -3.67
C VAL A 37 -11.89 0.72 -2.44
N VAL A 38 -11.25 0.66 -1.28
CA VAL A 38 -11.84 0.92 0.02
C VAL A 38 -11.31 2.25 0.51
N ILE A 39 -12.24 3.11 0.89
CA ILE A 39 -11.99 4.43 1.47
C ILE A 39 -12.27 4.30 2.96
N GLU A 40 -11.27 4.58 3.79
CA GLU A 40 -11.37 4.55 5.24
C GLU A 40 -11.04 5.94 5.81
N ARG A 41 -11.82 6.38 6.79
CA ARG A 41 -11.54 7.62 7.54
C ARG A 41 -11.62 7.36 9.03
N ASP A 42 -10.94 8.20 9.80
CA ASP A 42 -10.87 8.04 11.25
C ASP A 42 -12.11 8.60 11.98
N ASP A 43 -12.75 9.62 11.40
CA ASP A 43 -13.90 10.31 11.99
C ASP A 43 -15.27 9.83 11.47
N ALA A 44 -16.35 10.28 12.14
CA ALA A 44 -17.73 9.95 11.79
C ALA A 44 -18.56 11.19 11.37
N ALA A 45 -17.92 12.34 11.11
CA ALA A 45 -18.63 13.55 10.70
C ALA A 45 -19.27 13.37 9.33
N ALA A 46 -20.39 14.05 9.06
CA ALA A 46 -20.99 14.01 7.74
C ALA A 46 -20.01 14.58 6.70
N ALA A 47 -19.66 13.79 5.69
CA ALA A 47 -18.76 14.20 4.62
C ALA A 47 -19.25 13.68 3.26
N SER A 48 -18.92 14.41 2.23
CA SER A 48 -19.13 13.98 0.85
C SER A 48 -17.80 13.51 0.26
N PHE A 49 -17.87 12.52 -0.61
CA PHE A 49 -16.73 11.82 -1.19
C PHE A 49 -16.87 11.79 -2.70
N TRP A 50 -15.78 12.11 -3.41
CA TRP A 50 -15.72 12.09 -4.87
C TRP A 50 -14.47 11.37 -5.35
N LEU A 51 -14.58 10.80 -6.55
CA LEU A 51 -13.46 10.34 -7.35
C LEU A 51 -13.12 11.43 -8.37
N SER A 52 -11.86 11.84 -8.37
CA SER A 52 -11.30 12.81 -9.30
C SER A 52 -10.08 12.26 -10.02
N LYS A 53 -9.77 12.84 -11.19
CA LYS A 53 -8.52 12.57 -11.92
C LYS A 53 -7.36 13.41 -11.41
N ASP A 54 -7.64 14.44 -10.63
CA ASP A 54 -6.62 15.28 -10.01
C ASP A 54 -6.98 15.61 -8.55
N THR A 55 -6.27 16.57 -7.96
CA THR A 55 -6.42 16.91 -6.53
C THR A 55 -7.43 18.02 -6.29
N GLN A 56 -8.10 18.53 -7.31
CA GLN A 56 -9.08 19.59 -7.23
C GLN A 56 -10.48 19.01 -7.44
N LEU A 57 -11.45 19.58 -6.72
CA LEU A 57 -12.86 19.19 -6.89
C LEU A 57 -13.46 20.05 -7.99
N ASP A 58 -13.90 19.44 -9.08
CA ASP A 58 -14.59 20.11 -10.19
C ASP A 58 -15.83 19.35 -10.66
N ASP A 59 -16.53 19.93 -11.63
CA ASP A 59 -17.81 19.39 -12.14
C ASP A 59 -17.64 18.06 -12.92
N GLY A 60 -16.42 17.70 -13.31
CA GLY A 60 -16.08 16.43 -13.94
C GLY A 60 -15.97 15.26 -12.96
N ASP A 61 -16.01 15.53 -11.66
CA ASP A 61 -15.79 14.53 -10.64
C ASP A 61 -17.03 13.69 -10.31
N SER A 62 -16.79 12.42 -10.01
CA SER A 62 -17.85 11.45 -9.75
C SER A 62 -18.10 11.31 -8.25
N ALA A 63 -19.30 11.65 -7.80
CA ALA A 63 -19.69 11.49 -6.40
C ALA A 63 -19.82 10.00 -6.03
N VAL A 64 -19.08 9.58 -5.00
CA VAL A 64 -19.18 8.24 -4.39
C VAL A 64 -20.29 8.22 -3.35
N ALA A 65 -20.31 9.23 -2.48
CA ALA A 65 -21.31 9.38 -1.43
C ALA A 65 -21.45 10.86 -1.05
N ARG A 66 -22.64 11.27 -0.63
CA ARG A 66 -22.90 12.63 -0.14
C ARG A 66 -23.38 12.59 1.30
N ALA A 67 -22.90 13.53 2.11
CA ALA A 67 -23.25 13.67 3.53
C ALA A 67 -23.21 12.33 4.33
N SER A 68 -22.24 11.47 4.00
CA SER A 68 -22.08 10.16 4.61
C SER A 68 -21.40 10.26 5.97
N THR A 69 -21.92 9.49 6.93
CA THR A 69 -21.30 9.28 8.25
C THR A 69 -20.49 7.98 8.32
N ALA A 70 -20.52 7.16 7.27
CA ALA A 70 -19.81 5.88 7.23
C ALA A 70 -18.29 6.07 7.33
N ARG A 71 -17.65 5.30 8.21
CA ARG A 71 -16.18 5.29 8.35
C ARG A 71 -15.48 4.54 7.22
N ARG A 72 -16.20 3.68 6.51
CA ARG A 72 -15.72 2.84 5.42
C ARG A 72 -16.68 2.91 4.26
N LEU A 73 -16.16 3.21 3.08
CA LEU A 73 -16.89 3.26 1.81
C LEU A 73 -16.15 2.41 0.76
N THR A 74 -16.89 1.87 -0.20
CA THR A 74 -16.32 1.18 -1.35
C THR A 74 -16.65 1.95 -2.62
N ALA A 75 -15.68 2.05 -3.51
CA ALA A 75 -15.86 2.69 -4.81
C ALA A 75 -15.25 1.83 -5.92
N SER A 76 -15.90 1.83 -7.08
CA SER A 76 -15.39 1.17 -8.27
C SER A 76 -14.35 2.06 -8.96
N VAL A 77 -13.12 1.57 -9.06
CA VAL A 77 -12.00 2.24 -9.72
C VAL A 77 -11.30 1.21 -10.61
N PRO A 78 -11.41 1.34 -11.95
CA PRO A 78 -10.79 0.40 -12.88
C PRO A 78 -9.28 0.28 -12.67
N ALA A 79 -8.75 -0.93 -12.88
CA ALA A 79 -7.32 -1.16 -12.95
C ALA A 79 -6.70 -0.30 -14.08
N GLY A 80 -5.58 0.37 -13.76
CA GLY A 80 -4.86 1.22 -14.71
C GLY A 80 -5.18 2.70 -14.59
N GLU A 81 -6.25 3.08 -13.89
CA GLU A 81 -6.56 4.47 -13.58
C GLU A 81 -6.13 4.81 -12.15
N ARG A 82 -5.40 5.93 -12.01
CA ARG A 82 -5.08 6.52 -10.71
C ARG A 82 -6.06 7.66 -10.45
N LEU A 83 -7.07 7.39 -9.64
CA LEU A 83 -8.02 8.40 -9.18
C LEU A 83 -7.66 8.86 -7.77
N PHE A 84 -7.96 10.11 -7.50
CA PHE A 84 -7.90 10.71 -6.18
C PHE A 84 -9.28 10.61 -5.53
N VAL A 85 -9.28 10.37 -4.22
CA VAL A 85 -10.48 10.49 -3.41
C VAL A 85 -10.42 11.84 -2.71
N ILE A 86 -11.42 12.67 -2.98
CA ILE A 86 -11.58 13.97 -2.34
C ILE A 86 -12.71 13.85 -1.32
N MET A 87 -12.45 14.20 -0.07
CA MET A 87 -13.42 14.25 1.01
C MET A 87 -13.65 15.70 1.44
N GLN A 88 -14.89 16.17 1.32
CA GLN A 88 -15.32 17.49 1.75
C GLN A 88 -16.18 17.36 3.01
N ARG A 89 -15.80 18.05 4.09
CA ARG A 89 -16.57 18.15 5.34
C ARG A 89 -17.12 19.57 5.47
N GLY A 90 -18.43 19.73 5.32
CA GLY A 90 -19.07 21.06 5.32
C GLY A 90 -18.30 22.06 4.45
N ASP A 91 -18.06 23.25 4.99
CA ASP A 91 -17.33 24.33 4.31
C ASP A 91 -15.81 24.31 4.60
N GLY A 92 -15.27 23.21 5.13
CA GLY A 92 -13.85 23.08 5.46
C GLY A 92 -12.94 22.90 4.24
N ALA A 93 -11.63 22.80 4.47
CA ALA A 93 -10.70 22.42 3.40
C ALA A 93 -10.92 20.95 2.98
N PRO A 94 -10.90 20.64 1.67
CA PRO A 94 -10.99 19.26 1.20
C PRO A 94 -9.76 18.46 1.65
N LEU A 95 -9.99 17.19 2.02
CA LEU A 95 -8.94 16.22 2.25
C LEU A 95 -8.80 15.35 1.01
N VAL A 96 -7.57 15.21 0.51
CA VAL A 96 -7.28 14.45 -0.71
C VAL A 96 -6.42 13.25 -0.35
N ALA A 97 -6.83 12.08 -0.80
CA ALA A 97 -6.06 10.85 -0.66
C ALA A 97 -5.96 10.12 -2.01
N ALA A 98 -4.76 9.71 -2.38
CA ALA A 98 -4.54 8.84 -3.53
C ALA A 98 -4.51 7.38 -3.08
N GLU A 99 -4.82 6.48 -4.02
CA GLU A 99 -4.69 5.05 -3.81
C GLU A 99 -3.27 4.66 -3.38
N ARG A 100 -3.17 3.94 -2.27
CA ARG A 100 -1.94 3.25 -1.86
C ARG A 100 -1.96 1.83 -2.44
N VAL A 101 -1.17 1.61 -3.48
CA VAL A 101 -0.99 0.28 -4.06
C VAL A 101 -0.21 -0.57 -3.05
N LEU A 102 -0.91 -1.45 -2.34
CA LEU A 102 -0.25 -2.54 -1.61
C LEU A 102 0.29 -3.52 -2.67
N PRO A 103 1.57 -3.94 -2.60
CA PRO A 103 2.13 -4.92 -3.53
C PRO A 103 1.56 -6.32 -3.26
N LEU A 104 0.29 -6.55 -3.59
CA LEU A 104 -0.36 -7.86 -3.46
C LEU A 104 0.18 -8.86 -4.51
N GLU A 105 0.84 -8.38 -5.56
CA GLU A 105 1.40 -9.20 -6.65
C GLU A 105 2.90 -9.53 -6.49
N ARG A 106 3.65 -8.84 -5.62
CA ARG A 106 5.12 -8.99 -5.59
C ARG A 106 5.63 -10.13 -4.71
N ALA A 107 4.75 -10.81 -3.96
CA ALA A 107 5.14 -11.87 -3.03
C ALA A 107 4.83 -13.31 -3.48
N ALA A 108 3.99 -13.53 -4.51
CA ALA A 108 3.51 -14.88 -4.83
C ALA A 108 4.29 -15.59 -5.95
N THR A 109 4.84 -14.89 -6.94
CA THR A 109 5.39 -15.55 -8.15
C THR A 109 6.89 -15.86 -8.11
N SER A 110 7.66 -15.28 -7.19
CA SER A 110 9.11 -15.59 -7.10
C SER A 110 9.43 -16.86 -6.29
N ALA A 111 8.51 -17.34 -5.44
CA ALA A 111 8.75 -18.52 -4.61
C ALA A 111 8.29 -19.86 -5.26
N ILE A 112 7.31 -19.83 -6.16
CA ILE A 112 6.72 -21.07 -6.69
C ILE A 112 7.49 -21.62 -7.91
N SER A 113 8.23 -20.79 -8.66
CA SER A 113 8.98 -21.25 -9.84
C SER A 113 10.24 -22.08 -9.53
N ALA A 114 10.81 -21.95 -8.33
CA ALA A 114 12.01 -22.70 -7.94
C ALA A 114 11.70 -24.12 -7.40
N ALA A 115 10.49 -24.35 -6.87
CA ALA A 115 10.11 -25.63 -6.28
C ALA A 115 9.71 -26.68 -7.34
N THR A 116 9.11 -26.26 -8.46
CA THR A 116 8.60 -27.20 -9.47
C THR A 116 9.68 -27.79 -10.40
N ARG A 117 10.87 -27.17 -10.50
CA ARG A 117 11.98 -27.73 -11.32
C ARG A 117 12.82 -28.81 -10.64
N ARG A 118 12.71 -29.02 -9.32
CA ARG A 118 13.44 -30.09 -8.60
C ARG A 118 12.70 -31.42 -8.50
N ALA A 119 11.38 -31.43 -8.67
CA ALA A 119 10.60 -32.66 -8.55
C ALA A 119 10.66 -33.55 -9.82
N THR A 120 10.77 -32.95 -11.01
CA THR A 120 10.76 -33.73 -12.27
C THR A 120 12.12 -34.31 -12.66
N ALA A 121 13.23 -33.77 -12.15
CA ALA A 121 14.57 -34.28 -12.44
C ALA A 121 14.94 -35.55 -11.67
N ARG A 122 14.15 -35.93 -10.64
CA ARG A 122 14.45 -37.11 -9.79
C ARG A 122 13.72 -38.39 -10.20
N LEU A 123 12.89 -38.35 -11.25
CA LEU A 123 12.14 -39.52 -11.74
C LEU A 123 12.73 -40.16 -13.00
N CYS A 124 13.72 -39.56 -13.68
CA CYS A 124 14.36 -40.16 -14.87
C CYS A 124 15.76 -40.74 -14.64
N GLY A 125 16.28 -40.69 -13.40
CA GLY A 125 17.66 -41.07 -13.09
C GLY A 125 17.78 -42.31 -12.20
N GLY A 126 17.34 -43.49 -12.65
CA GLY A 126 17.68 -44.70 -11.91
C GLY A 126 16.89 -45.97 -12.22
N ALA A 127 17.10 -46.58 -13.40
CA ALA A 127 16.86 -48.02 -13.59
C ALA A 127 17.54 -48.56 -14.87
N ARG A 128 18.88 -48.60 -14.92
CA ARG A 128 19.56 -49.55 -15.82
C ARG A 128 19.71 -50.88 -15.09
N ARG A 129 18.66 -51.70 -15.08
CA ARG A 129 18.80 -53.14 -14.86
C ARG A 129 18.91 -53.81 -16.22
N SER A 130 20.10 -54.35 -16.46
CA SER A 130 20.46 -55.20 -17.58
C SER A 130 19.47 -56.36 -17.72
N VAL A 131 18.73 -56.39 -18.83
CA VAL A 131 17.98 -57.56 -19.28
C VAL A 131 18.63 -58.03 -20.57
N ARG A 132 19.52 -59.03 -20.45
CA ARG A 132 19.91 -59.88 -21.58
C ARG A 132 18.70 -60.77 -21.90
N VAL A 133 18.07 -60.56 -23.03
CA VAL A 133 17.23 -61.60 -23.65
C VAL A 133 17.92 -62.05 -24.92
N ARG A 134 18.29 -63.34 -24.91
CA ARG A 134 18.92 -64.07 -26.00
C ARG A 134 17.99 -64.11 -27.20
N CYS A 135 18.53 -63.86 -28.39
CA CYS A 135 17.99 -64.39 -29.63
C CYS A 135 18.30 -65.89 -29.74
N ARG A 136 17.27 -66.68 -30.08
CA ARG A 136 17.26 -68.08 -30.57
C ARG A 136 15.86 -68.23 -31.19
N CYS A 137 15.63 -68.66 -32.42
CA CYS A 137 16.46 -69.08 -33.56
C CYS A 137 15.80 -68.51 -34.83
#